data_AF-A0A133PX07-F1
#
_entry.id   AF-A0A133PX07-F1
#
_cell.length_a   1.000
_cell.length_b   1.000
_cell.length_c   1.000
_cell.angle_alpha   90.00
_cell.angle_beta   90.00
_cell.angle_gamma   90.00
#
_symmetry.space_group_name_H-M   'P 1'
#
loop_
_entity.id
_entity.type
_entity.pdbx_description
1 polymer ?
#
loop_
_entity_poly.entity_id
_entity_poly.type
_entity_poly.pdbx_seq_one_letter_code
_entity_poly.pdbx_strand_id
1 'polypeptide(L)'
;MAQEDDLRALGKVMDFMRGISVIFLLINCYWFCYEAFQSWHFTLGIIDKILMNFQRTTGLFSSILWTKLFCVVFLALSCLGTKGVKEEKITWPKIWTVLFSGFVFFFLNWWLLALPIGKIGAASLYIFTLSIGYICLLMGGVWMSRLLKNNLMDDVFNTENESFMQETRLMENEYSVNLPTRFYYKKKWNKGWINVVNPFRASMVLGTPGSGKSYAIVNNYIKQQIEKGFA
;
A
#
# COMPACT_ATOMS: atom_id res chain seq x y z
N MET A 1 -18.46 4.20 12.83
CA MET A 1 -19.30 2.98 12.69
C MET A 1 -19.38 2.50 11.25
N ALA A 2 -20.12 3.12 10.32
CA ALA A 2 -20.25 2.60 8.94
C ALA A 2 -18.90 2.31 8.24
N GLN A 3 -17.95 3.25 8.31
CA GLN A 3 -16.62 3.08 7.71
C GLN A 3 -15.79 1.96 8.36
N GLU A 4 -16.00 1.67 9.65
CA GLU A 4 -15.30 0.58 10.34
C GLU A 4 -15.90 -0.79 10.00
N ASP A 5 -17.21 -0.85 9.81
CA ASP A 5 -17.92 -2.07 9.39
C ASP A 5 -17.57 -2.44 7.96
N ASP A 6 -17.46 -1.46 7.05
CA ASP A 6 -17.01 -1.69 5.67
C ASP A 6 -15.57 -2.22 5.62
N LEU A 7 -14.69 -1.68 6.45
CA LEU A 7 -13.30 -2.16 6.56
C LEU A 7 -13.21 -3.58 7.13
N ARG A 8 -14.09 -3.93 8.09
CA ARG A 8 -14.18 -5.30 8.62
C ARG A 8 -14.76 -6.28 7.60
N ALA A 9 -15.75 -5.85 6.80
CA ALA A 9 -16.29 -6.64 5.71
C ALA A 9 -15.23 -6.92 4.64
N LEU A 10 -14.48 -5.90 4.23
CA LEU A 10 -13.34 -6.05 3.32
C LEU A 10 -12.28 -7.01 3.89
N GLY A 11 -12.01 -6.91 5.20
CA GLY A 11 -11.24 -7.86 6.01
C GLY A 11 -11.59 -9.31 5.72
N LYS A 12 -12.86 -9.66 5.95
CA LYS A 12 -13.39 -11.01 5.77
C LYS A 12 -13.32 -11.49 4.32
N VAL A 13 -13.59 -10.61 3.35
CA VAL A 13 -13.53 -10.97 1.92
C VAL A 13 -12.11 -11.39 1.53
N MET A 14 -11.08 -10.72 2.04
CA MET A 14 -9.71 -11.12 1.74
C MET A 14 -9.30 -12.43 2.38
N ASP A 15 -9.69 -12.67 3.63
CA ASP A 15 -9.43 -13.95 4.30
C ASP A 15 -10.09 -15.09 3.53
N PHE A 16 -11.28 -14.86 3.00
CA PHE A 16 -11.95 -15.78 2.08
C PHE A 16 -11.16 -16.00 0.77
N MET A 17 -10.68 -14.94 0.13
CA MET A 17 -9.82 -15.06 -1.08
C MET A 17 -8.53 -15.84 -0.79
N ARG A 18 -7.92 -15.64 0.39
CA ARG A 18 -6.75 -16.42 0.82
C ARG A 18 -7.10 -17.89 1.03
N GLY A 19 -8.27 -18.18 1.61
CA GLY A 19 -8.78 -19.55 1.74
C GLY A 19 -8.95 -20.22 0.37
N ILE A 20 -9.52 -19.52 -0.60
CA ILE A 20 -9.64 -20.00 -1.99
C ILE A 20 -8.27 -20.30 -2.60
N SER A 21 -7.28 -19.40 -2.40
CA SER A 21 -5.91 -19.61 -2.87
C SER A 21 -5.29 -20.90 -2.29
N VAL A 22 -5.43 -21.13 -0.99
CA VAL A 22 -4.96 -22.37 -0.33
C VAL A 22 -5.67 -23.60 -0.88
N ILE A 23 -6.96 -23.53 -1.17
CA ILE A 23 -7.71 -24.64 -1.79
C ILE A 23 -7.12 -24.97 -3.17
N PHE A 24 -6.85 -23.96 -4.02
CA PHE A 24 -6.21 -24.20 -5.31
C PHE A 24 -4.80 -24.80 -5.18
N LEU A 25 -4.04 -24.40 -4.17
CA LEU A 25 -2.73 -24.99 -3.86
C LEU A 25 -2.85 -26.48 -3.54
N LEU A 26 -3.80 -26.84 -2.65
CA LEU A 26 -4.03 -28.23 -2.25
C LEU A 26 -4.52 -29.07 -3.42
N ILE A 27 -5.42 -28.54 -4.25
CA ILE A 27 -5.88 -29.23 -5.45
C ILE A 27 -4.73 -29.44 -6.43
N ASN A 28 -3.83 -28.47 -6.61
CA ASN A 28 -2.64 -28.63 -7.46
C ASN A 28 -1.76 -29.78 -6.95
N CYS A 29 -1.50 -29.85 -5.63
CA CYS A 29 -0.77 -30.97 -5.03
C CYS A 29 -1.48 -32.31 -5.26
N TYR A 30 -2.79 -32.36 -5.01
CA TYR A 30 -3.57 -33.59 -5.14
C TYR A 30 -3.63 -34.11 -6.58
N TRP A 31 -3.87 -33.24 -7.55
CA TRP A 31 -4.02 -33.60 -8.96
C TRP A 31 -2.68 -34.03 -9.58
N PHE A 32 -1.61 -33.25 -9.40
CA PHE A 32 -0.33 -33.52 -10.04
C PHE A 32 0.54 -34.55 -9.30
N CYS A 33 0.27 -34.80 -8.01
CA CYS A 33 0.91 -35.87 -7.23
C CYS A 33 -0.05 -37.04 -6.92
N TYR A 34 -1.09 -37.27 -7.74
CA TYR A 34 -2.15 -38.24 -7.45
C TYR A 34 -1.62 -39.65 -7.12
N GLU A 35 -0.62 -40.14 -7.85
CA GLU A 35 0.01 -41.44 -7.59
C GLU A 35 0.61 -41.54 -6.17
N ALA A 36 1.18 -40.46 -5.65
CA ALA A 36 1.70 -40.42 -4.29
C ALA A 36 0.56 -40.41 -3.26
N PHE A 37 -0.50 -39.63 -3.48
CA PHE A 37 -1.70 -39.62 -2.63
C PHE A 37 -2.41 -40.98 -2.61
N GLN A 38 -2.42 -41.69 -3.73
CA GLN A 38 -2.93 -43.06 -3.84
C GLN A 38 -2.10 -44.03 -3.00
N SER A 39 -0.76 -43.92 -3.05
CA SER A 39 0.13 -44.73 -2.21
C SER A 39 0.01 -44.43 -0.72
N TRP A 40 -0.38 -43.21 -0.36
CA TRP A 40 -0.64 -42.79 1.02
C TRP A 40 -2.06 -43.11 1.50
N HIS A 41 -2.89 -43.77 0.67
CA HIS A 41 -4.29 -44.09 0.94
C HIS A 41 -5.15 -42.86 1.28
N PHE A 42 -4.77 -41.68 0.79
CA PHE A 42 -5.44 -40.41 1.07
C PHE A 42 -6.34 -39.97 -0.10
N THR A 43 -6.72 -40.90 -0.98
CA THR A 43 -7.62 -40.66 -2.12
C THR A 43 -9.07 -40.83 -1.70
N LEU A 44 -9.88 -39.79 -1.93
CA LEU A 44 -11.32 -39.82 -1.69
C LEU A 44 -12.06 -39.79 -3.03
N GLY A 45 -12.82 -40.85 -3.34
CA GLY A 45 -13.51 -40.97 -4.63
C GLY A 45 -14.50 -39.83 -4.94
N ILE A 46 -15.01 -39.14 -3.90
CA ILE A 46 -15.84 -37.93 -4.04
C ILE A 46 -15.02 -36.77 -4.61
N ILE A 47 -13.79 -36.56 -4.10
CA ILE A 47 -12.90 -35.50 -4.56
C ILE A 47 -12.49 -35.77 -6.01
N ASP A 48 -12.17 -37.01 -6.35
CA ASP A 48 -11.79 -37.42 -7.71
C ASP A 48 -12.91 -37.10 -8.72
N LYS A 49 -14.15 -37.41 -8.38
CA LYS A 49 -15.32 -37.14 -9.22
C LYS A 49 -15.55 -35.63 -9.41
N ILE A 50 -15.39 -34.84 -8.35
CA ILE A 50 -15.51 -33.38 -8.41
C ILE A 50 -14.42 -32.78 -9.31
N LEU A 51 -13.16 -33.18 -9.10
CA LEU A 51 -12.03 -32.66 -9.86
C LEU A 51 -12.11 -33.05 -11.34
N MET A 52 -12.52 -34.28 -11.66
CA MET A 52 -12.72 -34.70 -13.05
C MET A 52 -13.84 -33.92 -13.74
N ASN A 53 -14.96 -33.66 -13.06
CA ASN A 53 -16.03 -32.82 -13.61
C ASN A 53 -15.56 -31.38 -13.83
N PHE A 54 -14.76 -30.85 -12.89
CA PHE A 54 -14.20 -29.51 -12.99
C PHE A 54 -13.21 -29.42 -14.16
N GLN A 55 -12.35 -30.42 -14.34
CA GLN A 55 -11.44 -30.53 -15.49
C GLN A 55 -12.20 -30.57 -16.81
N ARG A 56 -13.26 -31.38 -16.90
CA ARG A 56 -14.08 -31.52 -18.12
C ARG A 56 -14.72 -30.20 -18.55
N THR A 57 -15.02 -29.32 -17.59
CA THR A 57 -15.76 -28.09 -17.82
C THR A 57 -14.84 -26.87 -18.01
N THR A 58 -13.69 -26.83 -17.32
CA THR A 58 -12.82 -25.63 -17.26
C THR A 58 -11.44 -25.83 -17.87
N GLY A 59 -10.98 -27.08 -18.06
CA GLY A 59 -9.62 -27.37 -18.53
C GLY A 59 -8.51 -26.87 -17.60
N LEU A 60 -8.82 -26.46 -16.37
CA LEU A 60 -7.92 -25.76 -15.45
C LEU A 60 -6.67 -26.59 -15.08
N PHE A 61 -6.82 -27.92 -15.03
CA PHE A 61 -5.76 -28.87 -14.68
C PHE A 61 -5.00 -29.40 -15.91
N SER A 62 -5.28 -28.86 -17.10
CA SER A 62 -4.54 -29.21 -18.33
C SER A 62 -3.06 -28.82 -18.25
N SER A 63 -2.72 -27.77 -17.50
CA SER A 63 -1.34 -27.37 -17.25
C SER A 63 -1.14 -27.01 -15.78
N ILE A 64 0.00 -27.42 -15.24
CA ILE A 64 0.49 -27.05 -13.90
C ILE A 64 0.52 -25.53 -13.74
N LEU A 65 0.83 -24.80 -14.82
CA LEU A 65 0.95 -23.35 -14.81
C LEU A 65 -0.41 -22.67 -14.59
N TRP A 66 -1.48 -23.15 -15.21
CA TRP A 66 -2.81 -22.53 -15.09
C TRP A 66 -3.33 -22.58 -13.66
N THR A 67 -3.30 -23.75 -13.02
CA THR A 67 -3.70 -23.90 -11.61
C THR A 67 -2.87 -23.03 -10.67
N LYS A 68 -1.55 -22.93 -10.91
CA LYS A 68 -0.66 -22.05 -10.15
C LYS A 68 -0.96 -20.57 -10.33
N LEU A 69 -1.27 -20.14 -11.55
CA LEU A 69 -1.66 -18.76 -11.84
C LEU A 69 -2.95 -18.39 -11.09
N PHE A 70 -3.98 -19.23 -11.14
CA PHE A 70 -5.22 -18.99 -10.37
C PHE A 70 -4.95 -18.90 -8.87
N CYS A 71 -4.12 -19.80 -8.32
CA CYS A 71 -3.69 -19.73 -6.92
C CYS A 71 -3.05 -18.38 -6.57
N VAL A 72 -2.11 -17.90 -7.39
CA VAL A 72 -1.41 -16.62 -7.17
C VAL A 72 -2.32 -15.41 -7.39
N VAL A 73 -3.29 -15.46 -8.30
CA VAL A 73 -4.27 -14.38 -8.50
C VAL A 73 -5.10 -14.18 -7.23
N PHE A 74 -5.66 -15.25 -6.68
CA PHE A 74 -6.42 -15.16 -5.42
C PHE A 74 -5.53 -14.76 -4.24
N LEU A 75 -4.27 -15.22 -4.22
CA LEU A 75 -3.29 -14.79 -3.23
C LEU A 75 -3.02 -13.28 -3.31
N ALA A 76 -2.77 -12.76 -4.50
CA ALA A 76 -2.51 -11.34 -4.74
C ALA A 76 -3.71 -10.48 -4.34
N LEU A 77 -4.92 -10.88 -4.73
CA LEU A 77 -6.17 -10.21 -4.32
C LEU A 77 -6.33 -10.21 -2.80
N SER A 78 -5.99 -11.33 -2.13
CA SER A 78 -6.05 -11.41 -0.67
C SER A 78 -5.05 -10.46 0.01
N CYS A 79 -3.89 -10.19 -0.61
CA CYS A 79 -2.87 -9.32 -0.02
C CYS A 79 -3.27 -7.84 -0.07
N LEU A 80 -4.01 -7.40 -1.10
CA LEU A 80 -4.27 -5.99 -1.39
C LEU A 80 -5.06 -5.24 -0.30
N GLY A 81 -5.99 -5.88 0.39
CA GLY A 81 -6.78 -5.18 1.42
C GLY A 81 -6.22 -5.33 2.84
N THR A 82 -5.19 -6.15 3.07
CA THR A 82 -4.77 -6.47 4.46
C THR A 82 -4.24 -5.22 5.13
N LYS A 83 -4.74 -4.93 6.34
CA LYS A 83 -4.17 -3.89 7.20
C LYS A 83 -3.04 -4.53 7.98
N GLY A 84 -1.81 -4.25 7.55
CA GLY A 84 -0.63 -4.67 8.28
C GLY A 84 -0.45 -3.82 9.53
N VAL A 85 -0.24 -4.47 10.68
CA VAL A 85 0.30 -3.80 11.87
C VAL A 85 1.69 -3.25 11.51
N LYS A 86 1.92 -1.98 11.80
CA LYS A 86 3.19 -1.28 11.54
C LYS A 86 4.28 -1.91 12.39
N GLU A 87 5.03 -2.84 11.83
CA GLU A 87 6.30 -3.27 12.39
C GLU A 87 7.19 -3.91 11.31
N GLU A 88 8.48 -3.62 11.44
CA GLU A 88 9.64 -3.86 10.57
C GLU A 88 10.00 -2.78 9.52
N LYS A 89 11.30 -2.42 9.52
CA LYS A 89 12.00 -1.65 8.49
C LYS A 89 12.08 -2.46 7.18
N ILE A 90 10.94 -2.73 6.56
CA ILE A 90 10.88 -3.47 5.30
C ILE A 90 11.29 -2.53 4.17
N THR A 91 12.39 -2.83 3.50
CA THR A 91 12.89 -2.08 2.36
C THR A 91 12.45 -2.74 1.04
N TRP A 92 12.28 -1.95 -0.02
CA TRP A 92 11.93 -2.46 -1.36
C TRP A 92 12.83 -3.61 -1.84
N PRO A 93 14.17 -3.59 -1.65
CA PRO A 93 15.03 -4.70 -2.04
C PRO A 93 14.67 -6.02 -1.33
N LYS A 94 14.31 -5.99 -0.05
CA LYS A 94 13.91 -7.19 0.71
C LYS A 94 12.59 -7.78 0.18
N ILE A 95 11.66 -6.93 -0.26
CA ILE A 95 10.39 -7.38 -0.87
C ILE A 95 10.67 -8.07 -2.21
N TRP A 96 11.50 -7.45 -3.05
CA TRP A 96 11.86 -8.02 -4.35
C TRP A 96 12.58 -9.36 -4.24
N THR A 97 13.52 -9.51 -3.29
CA THR A 97 14.23 -10.78 -3.10
C THR A 97 13.30 -11.90 -2.65
N VAL A 98 12.36 -11.62 -1.74
CA VAL A 98 11.38 -12.61 -1.25
C VAL A 98 10.33 -12.96 -2.31
N LEU A 99 9.86 -11.98 -3.09
CA LEU A 99 8.95 -12.25 -4.22
C LEU A 99 9.64 -13.05 -5.32
N PHE A 100 10.89 -12.71 -5.65
CA PHE A 100 11.66 -13.44 -6.66
C PHE A 100 11.95 -14.87 -6.23
N SER A 101 12.42 -15.08 -4.99
CA SER A 101 12.64 -16.44 -4.47
C SER A 101 11.33 -17.24 -4.42
N GLY A 102 10.24 -16.63 -3.99
CA GLY A 102 8.90 -17.23 -4.00
C GLY A 102 8.47 -17.64 -5.41
N PHE A 103 8.67 -16.77 -6.40
CA PHE A 103 8.35 -17.06 -7.80
C PHE A 103 9.17 -18.24 -8.33
N VAL A 104 10.47 -18.28 -8.05
CA VAL A 104 11.35 -19.38 -8.48
C VAL A 104 10.91 -20.70 -7.86
N PHE A 105 10.72 -20.77 -6.54
CA PHE A 105 10.29 -22.01 -5.89
C PHE A 105 8.88 -22.46 -6.30
N PHE A 106 7.98 -21.52 -6.62
CA PHE A 106 6.60 -21.84 -6.94
C PHE A 106 6.39 -22.25 -8.42
N PHE A 107 6.96 -21.52 -9.38
CA PHE A 107 6.74 -21.76 -10.80
C PHE A 107 7.80 -22.68 -11.44
N LEU A 108 9.06 -22.58 -11.03
CA LEU A 108 10.18 -23.32 -11.64
C LEU A 108 10.42 -24.69 -10.99
N ASN A 109 9.45 -25.28 -10.31
CA ASN A 109 9.59 -26.59 -9.66
C ASN A 109 9.01 -27.77 -10.47
N TRP A 110 8.58 -27.54 -11.72
CA TRP A 110 7.96 -28.57 -12.57
C TRP A 110 8.89 -29.75 -12.89
N TRP A 111 10.19 -29.48 -13.06
CA TRP A 111 11.22 -30.49 -13.35
C TRP A 111 11.43 -31.48 -12.19
N LEU A 112 11.06 -31.12 -10.96
CA LEU A 112 11.17 -32.02 -9.80
C LEU A 112 10.30 -33.26 -9.95
N LEU A 113 9.16 -33.16 -10.63
CA LEU A 113 8.26 -34.28 -10.90
C LEU A 113 8.83 -35.25 -11.94
N ALA A 114 9.80 -34.83 -12.75
CA ALA A 114 10.46 -35.65 -13.75
C ALA A 114 11.72 -36.38 -13.23
N LEU A 115 12.10 -36.16 -11.97
CA LEU A 115 13.28 -36.77 -11.38
C LEU A 115 13.11 -38.28 -11.15
N PRO A 116 14.11 -39.12 -11.47
CA PRO A 116 14.05 -40.57 -11.33
C PRO A 116 14.32 -41.04 -9.88
N ILE A 117 13.77 -40.33 -8.88
CA ILE A 117 14.00 -40.57 -7.44
C ILE A 117 12.80 -41.35 -6.83
N GLY A 118 11.90 -41.83 -7.68
CA GLY A 118 10.64 -42.47 -7.27
C GLY A 118 9.50 -41.47 -7.08
N LYS A 119 8.27 -41.92 -7.36
CA LYS A 119 7.08 -41.06 -7.41
C LYS A 119 6.77 -40.37 -6.07
N ILE A 120 7.01 -41.05 -4.95
CA ILE A 120 6.79 -40.51 -3.60
C ILE A 120 7.84 -39.44 -3.23
N GLY A 121 9.11 -39.67 -3.59
CA GLY A 121 10.20 -38.74 -3.33
C GLY A 121 10.05 -37.45 -4.16
N ALA A 122 9.76 -37.60 -5.45
CA ALA A 122 9.48 -36.48 -6.35
C ALA A 122 8.28 -35.64 -5.90
N ALA A 123 7.18 -36.30 -5.49
CA ALA A 123 5.99 -35.62 -4.97
C ALA A 123 6.25 -34.86 -3.67
N SER A 124 6.99 -35.46 -2.72
CA SER A 124 7.33 -34.81 -1.45
C SER A 124 8.18 -33.55 -1.65
N LEU A 125 9.20 -33.63 -2.51
CA LEU A 125 10.06 -32.48 -2.85
C LEU A 125 9.27 -31.39 -3.60
N TYR A 126 8.38 -31.79 -4.50
CA TYR A 126 7.49 -30.86 -5.20
C TYR A 126 6.58 -30.10 -4.22
N ILE A 127 5.89 -30.81 -3.32
CA ILE A 127 5.00 -30.20 -2.32
C ILE A 127 5.78 -29.27 -1.37
N PHE A 128 6.98 -29.69 -0.95
CA PHE A 128 7.84 -28.89 -0.08
C PHE A 128 8.25 -27.57 -0.74
N THR A 129 8.79 -27.62 -1.96
CA THR A 129 9.18 -26.42 -2.71
C THR A 129 8.00 -25.52 -3.04
N LEU A 130 6.85 -26.11 -3.40
CA LEU A 130 5.61 -25.38 -3.65
C LEU A 130 5.12 -24.64 -2.40
N SER A 131 5.19 -25.28 -1.23
CA SER A 131 4.78 -24.69 0.05
C SER A 131 5.68 -23.52 0.45
N ILE A 132 7.00 -23.68 0.31
CA ILE A 132 7.96 -22.60 0.56
C ILE A 132 7.70 -21.44 -0.39
N GLY A 133 7.54 -21.72 -1.69
CA GLY A 133 7.25 -20.70 -2.70
C GLY A 133 5.97 -19.92 -2.38
N TYR A 134 4.90 -20.61 -2.00
CA TYR A 134 3.64 -20.00 -1.59
C TYR A 134 3.78 -19.08 -0.37
N ILE A 135 4.46 -19.54 0.68
CA ILE A 135 4.69 -18.75 1.90
C ILE A 135 5.52 -17.50 1.59
N CYS A 136 6.58 -17.62 0.77
CA CYS A 136 7.37 -16.48 0.32
C CYS A 136 6.53 -15.47 -0.47
N LEU A 137 5.69 -15.93 -1.40
CA LEU A 137 4.80 -15.06 -2.17
C LEU A 137 3.75 -14.37 -1.27
N LEU A 138 3.21 -15.06 -0.28
CA LEU A 138 2.28 -14.48 0.70
C LEU A 138 2.96 -13.39 1.53
N MET A 139 4.15 -13.67 2.08
CA MET A 139 4.90 -12.69 2.87
C MET A 139 5.27 -11.47 2.03
N GLY A 140 5.83 -11.69 0.83
CA GLY A 140 6.19 -10.62 -0.10
C GLY A 140 4.99 -9.78 -0.53
N GLY A 141 3.85 -10.42 -0.82
CA GLY A 141 2.61 -9.74 -1.20
C GLY A 141 2.02 -8.87 -0.08
N VAL A 142 2.02 -9.38 1.17
CA VAL A 142 1.59 -8.62 2.35
C VAL A 142 2.52 -7.42 2.58
N TRP A 143 3.83 -7.61 2.49
CA TRP A 143 4.80 -6.52 2.66
C TRP A 143 4.67 -5.46 1.56
N MET A 144 4.49 -5.87 0.30
CA MET A 144 4.27 -4.96 -0.82
C MET A 144 3.00 -4.14 -0.65
N SER A 145 1.89 -4.77 -0.26
CA SER A 145 0.59 -4.11 -0.02
C SER A 145 0.68 -3.05 1.09
N ARG A 146 1.41 -3.36 2.18
CA ARG A 146 1.66 -2.40 3.27
C ARG A 146 2.41 -1.15 2.79
N LEU A 147 3.49 -1.35 2.01
CA LEU A 147 4.34 -0.26 1.55
C LEU A 147 3.62 0.65 0.54
N LEU A 148 2.84 0.07 -0.38
CA LEU A 148 2.02 0.81 -1.34
C LEU A 148 0.98 1.67 -0.62
N LYS A 149 0.27 1.15 0.38
CA LYS A 149 -0.76 1.91 1.12
C LYS A 149 -0.17 3.08 1.93
N ASN A 150 1.02 2.92 2.50
CA ASN A 150 1.68 4.00 3.23
C ASN A 150 2.14 5.15 2.31
N ASN A 151 2.45 4.87 1.04
CA ASN A 151 2.84 5.91 0.07
C ASN A 151 1.65 6.55 -0.65
N LEU A 152 0.48 5.90 -0.69
CA LEU A 152 -0.73 6.41 -1.38
C LEU A 152 -1.63 7.26 -0.47
N MET A 153 -1.55 7.10 0.85
CA MET A 153 -2.14 8.03 1.80
C MET A 153 -1.11 9.08 2.19
N ASP A 154 -0.79 9.97 1.25
CA ASP A 154 -0.26 11.28 1.62
C ASP A 154 -1.30 11.91 2.56
N ASP A 155 -0.89 12.11 3.80
CA ASP A 155 -1.69 12.58 4.92
C ASP A 155 -2.68 13.68 4.48
N VAL A 156 -3.93 13.60 4.94
CA VAL A 156 -4.91 14.68 4.70
C VAL A 156 -4.40 15.99 5.34
N PHE A 157 -3.56 15.88 6.39
CA PHE A 157 -2.79 16.94 7.01
C PHE A 157 -1.34 17.04 6.46
N ASN A 158 -1.14 16.74 5.17
CA ASN A 158 0.12 17.02 4.51
C ASN A 158 0.27 18.53 4.36
N THR A 159 1.48 19.05 4.60
CA THR A 159 1.82 20.48 4.45
C THR A 159 1.46 21.02 3.06
N GLU A 160 1.39 20.14 2.05
CA GLU A 160 0.92 20.47 0.71
C GLU A 160 -0.61 20.63 0.63
N ASN A 161 -1.39 19.76 1.28
CA ASN A 161 -2.85 19.81 1.29
C ASN A 161 -3.39 20.97 2.16
N GLU A 162 -2.65 21.33 3.21
CA GLU A 162 -2.94 22.54 4.02
C GLU A 162 -2.42 23.83 3.37
N SER A 163 -1.62 23.72 2.30
CA SER A 163 -1.08 24.88 1.62
C SER A 163 -2.00 25.42 0.54
N PHE A 164 -2.18 26.74 0.51
CA PHE A 164 -2.93 27.44 -0.53
C PHE A 164 -2.13 28.61 -1.10
N MET A 165 -2.51 29.04 -2.30
CA MET A 165 -1.89 30.19 -2.95
C MET A 165 -2.19 31.47 -2.14
N GLN A 166 -1.16 32.13 -1.64
CA GLN A 166 -1.26 33.44 -1.00
C GLN A 166 -0.96 34.56 -2.00
N GLU A 167 -1.27 35.80 -1.61
CA GLU A 167 -1.01 36.97 -2.46
C GLU A 167 0.51 37.17 -2.66
N THR A 168 0.90 37.39 -3.92
CA THR A 168 2.31 37.54 -4.33
C THR A 168 2.63 38.95 -4.78
N ARG A 169 1.60 39.76 -5.07
CA ARG A 169 1.74 41.14 -5.48
C ARG A 169 1.82 42.03 -4.26
N LEU A 170 2.76 42.98 -4.28
CA LEU A 170 2.82 44.06 -3.32
C LEU A 170 1.78 45.12 -3.70
N MET A 171 0.82 45.40 -2.82
CA MET A 171 -0.25 46.37 -3.06
C MET A 171 -0.10 47.57 -2.14
N GLU A 172 0.61 48.60 -2.60
CA GLU A 172 0.86 49.80 -1.82
C GLU A 172 -0.18 50.89 -2.11
N ASN A 173 -0.58 51.60 -1.06
CA ASN A 173 -1.34 52.84 -1.15
C ASN A 173 -0.95 53.78 0.01
N GLU A 174 -1.59 54.95 0.09
CA GLU A 174 -1.32 55.97 1.11
C GLU A 174 -1.48 55.46 2.55
N TYR A 175 -2.31 54.45 2.79
CA TYR A 175 -2.66 53.97 4.14
C TYR A 175 -2.19 52.54 4.43
N SER A 176 -1.73 51.81 3.41
CA SER A 176 -1.52 50.37 3.48
C SER A 176 -0.39 50.00 4.43
N VAL A 177 -0.41 48.78 4.94
CA VAL A 177 0.78 48.19 5.57
C VAL A 177 1.05 46.86 4.90
N ASN A 178 2.28 46.68 4.44
CA ASN A 178 2.68 45.56 3.59
C ASN A 178 3.77 44.74 4.30
N LEU A 179 3.47 43.48 4.61
CA LEU A 179 4.38 42.61 5.36
C LEU A 179 4.92 41.50 4.45
N PRO A 180 6.25 41.34 4.33
CA PRO A 180 6.82 40.27 3.51
C PRO A 180 6.62 38.92 4.20
N THR A 181 6.18 37.91 3.44
CA THR A 181 5.96 36.54 3.93
C THR A 181 6.60 35.50 3.03
N ARG A 182 6.69 34.27 3.55
CA ARG A 182 6.97 33.07 2.75
C ARG A 182 5.87 32.06 3.02
N PHE A 183 5.36 31.47 1.95
CA PHE A 183 4.36 30.43 2.03
C PHE A 183 4.78 29.23 1.19
N TYR A 184 4.44 28.05 1.65
CA TYR A 184 4.63 26.82 0.89
C TYR A 184 3.45 26.66 -0.07
N TYR A 185 3.68 26.30 -1.33
CA TYR A 185 2.62 25.96 -2.28
C TYR A 185 3.22 25.17 -3.45
N LYS A 186 2.54 24.11 -3.92
CA LYS A 186 3.00 23.22 -5.01
C LYS A 186 4.44 22.72 -4.81
N LYS A 187 4.71 22.18 -3.62
CA LYS A 187 6.02 21.64 -3.21
C LYS A 187 7.19 22.62 -3.25
N LYS A 188 6.92 23.94 -3.22
CA LYS A 188 7.96 24.98 -3.24
C LYS A 188 7.66 26.08 -2.23
N TRP A 189 8.73 26.68 -1.70
CA TRP A 189 8.65 27.92 -0.94
C TRP A 189 8.52 29.10 -1.90
N ASN A 190 7.45 29.86 -1.75
CA ASN A 190 7.16 31.05 -2.53
C ASN A 190 7.26 32.29 -1.61
N LYS A 191 7.71 33.41 -2.18
CA LYS A 191 7.64 34.72 -1.51
C LYS A 191 6.24 35.29 -1.71
N GLY A 192 5.68 35.88 -0.67
CA GLY A 192 4.37 36.50 -0.69
C GLY A 192 4.34 37.80 0.10
N TRP A 193 3.16 38.42 0.11
CA TRP A 193 2.90 39.65 0.85
C TRP A 193 1.56 39.55 1.58
N ILE A 194 1.54 39.97 2.84
CA ILE A 194 0.29 40.31 3.52
C ILE A 194 0.07 41.81 3.33
N ASN A 195 -0.89 42.15 2.48
CA ASN A 195 -1.26 43.53 2.19
C ASN A 195 -2.47 43.94 3.05
N VAL A 196 -2.25 44.75 4.08
CA VAL A 196 -3.32 45.37 4.85
C VAL A 196 -3.65 46.71 4.21
N VAL A 197 -4.58 46.67 3.24
CA VAL A 197 -4.89 47.80 2.34
C VAL A 197 -5.51 49.00 3.08
N ASN A 198 -6.23 48.74 4.17
CA ASN A 198 -6.87 49.77 5.00
C ASN A 198 -6.85 49.35 6.48
N PRO A 199 -5.97 49.95 7.32
CA PRO A 199 -5.83 49.58 8.73
C PRO A 199 -6.77 50.33 9.69
N PHE A 200 -7.64 51.24 9.22
CA PHE A 200 -8.34 52.22 10.08
C PHE A 200 -9.47 51.67 10.96
N ARG A 201 -10.05 50.50 10.65
CA ARG A 201 -11.19 49.98 11.45
C ARG A 201 -10.77 49.40 12.79
N ALA A 202 -9.63 48.72 12.81
CA ALA A 202 -8.91 48.18 13.96
C ALA A 202 -7.90 47.16 13.41
N SER A 203 -6.71 47.08 14.00
CA SER A 203 -5.76 46.01 13.73
C SER A 203 -5.50 45.25 15.02
N MET A 204 -5.89 43.97 15.07
CA MET A 204 -5.69 43.10 16.23
C MET A 204 -4.53 42.15 15.97
N VAL A 205 -3.59 42.08 16.91
CA VAL A 205 -2.46 41.15 16.84
C VAL A 205 -2.51 40.20 18.03
N LEU A 206 -2.85 38.94 17.78
CA LEU A 206 -2.98 37.89 18.81
C LEU A 206 -1.76 36.97 18.82
N GLY A 207 -1.37 36.51 20.02
CA GLY A 207 -0.36 35.47 20.18
C GLY A 207 0.26 35.46 21.57
N THR A 208 0.97 34.38 21.92
CA THR A 208 1.57 34.17 23.25
C THR A 208 2.71 35.15 23.56
N PRO A 209 2.99 35.46 24.83
CA PRO A 209 4.17 36.26 25.21
C PRO A 209 5.46 35.66 24.62
N GLY A 210 6.37 36.51 24.11
CA GLY A 210 7.63 36.09 23.50
C GLY A 210 7.57 35.65 22.03
N SER A 211 6.40 35.59 21.39
CA SER A 211 6.25 35.12 20.00
C SER A 211 6.74 36.08 18.90
N GLY A 212 7.41 37.18 19.25
CA GLY A 212 7.99 38.13 18.28
C GLY A 212 7.02 39.11 17.60
N LYS A 213 5.76 39.21 18.05
CA LYS A 213 4.72 40.10 17.45
C LYS A 213 5.16 41.56 17.31
N SER A 214 5.84 42.10 18.32
CA SER A 214 6.28 43.50 18.31
C SER A 214 7.26 43.76 17.17
N TYR A 215 8.24 42.87 16.99
CA TYR A 215 9.23 42.99 15.92
C TYR A 215 8.62 42.72 14.53
N ALA A 216 7.84 41.64 14.40
CA ALA A 216 7.35 41.19 13.10
C ALA A 216 6.18 42.03 12.56
N ILE A 217 5.29 42.51 13.43
CA ILE A 217 4.06 43.20 13.02
C ILE A 217 4.08 44.67 13.46
N VAL A 218 4.15 44.94 14.76
CA VAL A 218 3.93 46.30 15.31
C VAL A 218 4.97 47.30 14.82
N ASN A 219 6.26 46.93 14.86
CA ASN A 219 7.34 47.79 14.39
C ASN A 219 7.24 48.08 12.89
N ASN A 220 6.80 47.10 12.09
CA ASN A 220 6.58 47.32 10.65
C ASN A 220 5.42 48.27 10.40
N TYR A 221 4.33 48.16 11.15
CA TYR A 221 3.22 49.12 11.11
C TYR A 221 3.68 50.54 11.44
N ILE A 222 4.37 50.72 12.59
CA ILE A 222 4.86 52.03 13.02
C ILE A 222 5.79 52.62 11.97
N LYS A 223 6.77 51.83 11.51
CA LYS A 223 7.75 52.28 10.51
C LYS A 223 7.07 52.75 9.22
N GLN A 224 6.19 51.93 8.64
CA GLN A 224 5.54 52.26 7.37
C GLN A 224 4.56 53.43 7.50
N GLN A 225 3.88 53.57 8.64
CA GLN A 225 2.97 54.71 8.87
C GLN A 225 3.74 56.03 9.02
N ILE A 226 4.88 56.02 9.74
CA ILE A 226 5.77 57.18 9.84
C ILE A 226 6.34 57.55 8.47
N GLU A 227 6.79 56.57 7.68
CA GLU A 227 7.27 56.79 6.30
C GLU A 227 6.20 57.43 5.40
N LYS A 228 4.92 57.16 5.70
CA LYS A 228 3.76 57.71 5.00
C LYS A 228 3.24 59.03 5.60
N GLY A 229 3.87 59.55 6.64
CA GLY A 229 3.52 60.83 7.25
C GLY A 229 2.33 60.79 8.21
N PHE A 230 1.87 59.60 8.63
CA PHE A 230 0.88 59.46 9.70
C PHE A 230 1.61 59.46 11.04
N ALA A 231 1.50 60.57 11.77
CA ALA A 231 2.10 60.79 13.09
C ALA A 231 1.03 60.75 14.19
#